data_AF-A0A0N8GP62-F1
#
_entry.id   AF-A0A0N8GP62-F1
#
_cell.length_a   1.000
_cell.length_b   1.000
_cell.length_c   1.000
_cell.angle_alpha   90.00
_cell.angle_beta   90.00
_cell.angle_gamma   90.00
#
_symmetry.space_group_name_H-M   'P 1'
#
loop_
_entity.id
_entity.type
_entity.pdbx_description
1 polymer ?
#
loop_
_entity_poly.entity_id
_entity_poly.type
_entity_poly.pdbx_seq_one_letter_code
_entity_poly.pdbx_strand_id
1 'polypeptide(L)' 'MYQKQIVYDRKTGDFALYLNGELVGYAPTYLEAETRLNRLVYDLLSKPILQPTIEPSTPTDDAYVA' A
#
# COMPACT_ATOMS: atom_id res chain seq x y z
N MET A 1 -8.05 -7.76 -4.82
CA MET A 1 -8.66 -7.59 -3.48
C MET A 1 -7.59 -7.93 -2.45
N TYR A 2 -7.45 -7.15 -1.37
CA TYR A 2 -6.39 -7.38 -0.38
C TYR A 2 -6.77 -8.49 0.61
N GLN A 3 -5.83 -9.39 0.92
CA GLN A 3 -6.01 -10.47 1.89
C GLN A 3 -5.40 -10.07 3.23
N LYS A 4 -6.25 -9.88 4.24
CA LYS A 4 -5.84 -9.60 5.62
C LYS A 4 -5.67 -10.91 6.40
N GLN A 5 -4.60 -11.03 7.19
CA GLN A 5 -4.47 -12.11 8.19
C GLN A 5 -3.93 -11.54 9.50
N ILE A 6 -4.43 -12.06 10.61
CA ILE A 6 -4.00 -11.71 11.97
C ILE A 6 -3.65 -13.02 12.66
N VAL A 7 -2.41 -13.16 13.12
CA VAL A 7 -1.89 -14.37 13.75
C VAL A 7 -1.39 -14.02 15.14
N TYR A 8 -1.89 -14.71 16.17
CA TYR A 8 -1.37 -14.53 17.52
C TYR A 8 -0.01 -15.23 17.67
N ASP A 9 1.02 -14.47 18.02
CA ASP A 9 2.34 -15.00 18.34
C ASP A 9 2.45 -15.23 19.86
N ARG A 10 2.55 -16.50 20.24
CA ARG A 10 2.64 -16.91 21.65
C ARG A 10 3.98 -16.57 22.30
N LYS A 11 5.03 -16.31 21.51
CA LYS A 11 6.37 -16.01 22.05
C LYS A 11 6.47 -14.56 22.51
N THR A 12 5.91 -13.64 21.72
CA THR A 12 5.90 -12.19 21.97
C THR A 12 4.64 -11.74 22.69
N GLY A 13 3.56 -12.50 22.60
CA GLY A 13 2.28 -12.19 23.23
C GLY A 13 1.46 -11.15 22.47
N ASP A 14 1.86 -10.80 21.25
CA ASP A 14 1.19 -9.86 20.36
C ASP A 14 0.60 -10.56 19.13
N PHE A 15 -0.10 -9.79 18.32
CA PHE A 15 -0.70 -10.22 17.07
C PHE A 15 0.15 -9.72 15.92
N ALA A 16 0.65 -10.63 15.09
CA ALA A 16 1.31 -10.33 13.83
C ALA A 16 0.25 -10.04 12.75
N LEU A 17 0.40 -8.92 12.06
CA LEU A 17 -0.49 -8.46 11.00
C LEU A 17 0.14 -8.78 9.65
N TYR A 18 -0.59 -9.48 8.79
CA TYR A 18 -0.17 -9.75 7.42
C TYR A 18 -1.16 -9.17 6.42
N LEU A 19 -0.62 -8.59 5.34
CA LEU A 19 -1.37 -8.15 4.18
C LEU A 19 -0.81 -8.85 2.93
N ASN A 20 -1.65 -9.59 2.21
CA ASN A 20 -1.24 -10.41 1.06
C ASN A 20 -0.08 -11.37 1.39
N GLY A 21 -0.04 -11.88 2.62
CA GLY A 21 1.04 -12.77 3.10
C GLY A 21 2.30 -12.05 3.58
N GLU A 22 2.42 -10.72 3.42
CA GLU A 22 3.55 -9.94 3.90
C GLU A 22 3.31 -9.42 5.32
N LEU A 23 4.31 -9.55 6.20
CA LEU A 23 4.25 -9.01 7.57
C LEU A 23 4.31 -7.48 7.53
N VAL A 24 3.23 -6.82 7.94
CA VAL A 24 3.11 -5.36 7.93
C VAL A 24 3.18 -4.73 9.32
N GLY A 25 3.20 -5.53 10.38
CA GLY A 25 3.44 -5.05 11.74
C GLY A 25 2.90 -5.97 12.83
N TYR A 26 2.88 -5.43 14.05
CA TYR A 26 2.38 -6.11 15.26
C TYR A 26 1.41 -5.20 16.03
N ALA A 27 0.49 -5.80 16.77
CA ALA A 27 -0.39 -5.10 17.70
C ALA A 27 -0.68 -5.94 18.96
N PRO A 28 -0.82 -5.32 20.14
CA PRO A 28 -1.03 -6.04 21.41
C PRO A 28 -2.42 -6.68 21.55
N THR A 29 -3.41 -6.23 20.76
CA THR A 29 -4.77 -6.79 20.79
C THR A 29 -5.28 -7.07 19.38
N TYR A 30 -6.19 -8.05 19.27
CA TYR A 30 -6.84 -8.37 17.99
C TYR A 30 -7.60 -7.18 17.42
N LEU A 31 -8.32 -6.42 18.27
CA LEU A 31 -9.08 -5.25 17.85
C LEU A 31 -8.17 -4.17 17.25
N GLU A 32 -7.01 -3.92 17.86
CA GLU A 32 -6.04 -2.97 17.32
C GLU A 32 -5.43 -3.48 16.01
N ALA A 33 -5.11 -4.78 15.93
CA ALA A 33 -4.62 -5.41 14.70
C ALA A 33 -5.61 -5.24 13.54
N GLU A 34 -6.90 -5.51 13.78
CA GLU A 34 -7.97 -5.35 12.80
C GLU A 34 -8.17 -3.88 12.39
N THR A 35 -8.17 -2.97 13.35
CA THR A 35 -8.31 -1.52 13.10
C THR A 35 -7.17 -1.02 12.19
N ARG A 36 -5.93 -1.42 12.48
CA ARG A 36 -4.76 -1.06 11.69
C ARG A 36 -4.83 -1.64 10.27
N LEU A 37 -5.17 -2.92 10.11
CA LEU A 37 -5.32 -3.53 8.78
C LEU A 37 -6.46 -2.91 7.97
N ASN A 38 -7.58 -2.57 8.60
CA ASN A 38 -8.70 -1.89 7.94
C ASN A 38 -8.28 -0.52 7.42
N ARG A 39 -7.58 0.27 8.24
CA ARG A 39 -7.05 1.57 7.83
C ARG A 39 -6.06 1.45 6.67
N LEU A 40 -5.13 0.49 6.75
CA LEU A 40 -4.16 0.25 5.68
C LEU A 40 -4.86 -0.14 4.36
N VAL A 41 -5.83 -1.06 4.40
CA VAL A 41 -6.61 -1.45 3.22
C VAL A 41 -7.42 -0.27 2.68
N TYR A 42 -8.04 0.53 3.54
CA TYR A 42 -8.76 1.74 3.14
C TYR A 42 -7.85 2.73 2.42
N ASP A 43 -6.67 3.02 2.97
CA ASP A 43 -5.69 3.92 2.37
C ASP A 43 -5.21 3.39 1.01
N LEU A 44 -5.05 2.08 0.87
CA LEU A 44 -4.65 1.44 -0.38
C LEU A 44 -5.75 1.42 -1.45
N LEU A 45 -7.02 1.38 -1.03
CA LEU A 45 -8.16 1.46 -1.94
C LEU A 45 -8.52 2.91 -2.29
N SER A 46 -8.24 3.87 -1.42
CA SER A 46 -8.57 5.29 -1.59
C SER A 46 -7.49 6.08 -2.31
N LYS A 47 -6.25 5.59 -2.38
CA LYS A 47 -5.19 6.22 -3.18
C LYS A 47 -5.55 6.16 -4.67
N PRO A 48 -5.79 7.32 -5.34
CA PRO A 48 -5.82 7.33 -6.79
C PRO A 48 -4.43 6.89 -7.28
N ILE A 49 -4.39 6.02 -8.28
CA ILE A 49 -3.16 5.75 -9.01
C ILE A 49 -2.81 7.09 -9.68
N LEU A 50 -1.96 7.88 -9.04
CA LEU A 50 -1.27 8.96 -9.72
C LEU A 50 -0.34 8.26 -10.71
N GLN A 51 -0.88 7.96 -11.90
CA GLN A 51 -0.03 7.66 -13.04
C GLN A 51 0.89 8.87 -13.18
N PRO A 52 2.22 8.67 -13.28
CA PRO A 52 3.06 9.75 -13.74
C PRO A 52 2.49 10.16 -15.10
N THR A 53 1.89 11.34 -15.17
CA THR A 53 1.53 11.96 -16.44
C THR A 53 2.82 12.07 -17.21
N ILE A 54 3.02 11.14 -18.15
CA ILE A 54 4.06 11.29 -19.16
C ILE A 54 3.54 12.42 -20.03
N GLU A 55 3.92 13.66 -19.69
CA GLU A 55 3.67 14.79 -20.56
C GLU A 55 4.34 14.49 -21.90
N PRO A 56 3.62 14.56 -23.04
CA PRO A 56 4.23 14.37 -24.33
C PRO A 56 5.30 15.46 -24.48
N SER A 57 6.56 15.04 -24.56
CA SER A 57 7.67 15.92 -24.91
C SER A 57 7.32 16.52 -26.27
N THR A 58 7.07 17.81 -26.32
CA THR A 58 6.97 18.53 -27.58
C THR A 58 8.25 18.25 -28.36
N PRO A 59 8.19 17.72 -29.60
CA PRO A 59 9.37 17.69 -30.44
C PRO A 59 9.76 19.14 -30.72
N THR A 60 10.92 19.56 -30.23
CA THR A 60 11.54 20.82 -30.62
C THR A 60 11.79 20.72 -32.12
N ASP A 61 11.08 21.55 -32.88
CA ASP A 61 11.11 21.62 -34.34
C ASP A 61 12.44 22.27 -34.78
N ASP A 62 13.54 21.57 -34.60
CA ASP A 62 14.86 21.94 -35.14
C ASP A 62 14.94 21.51 -36.62
N ALA A 63 14.08 22.08 -37.46
CA ALA A 63 14.15 21.88 -38.91
C ALA A 63 13.47 23.01 -39.70
N TYR A 64 14.00 24.23 -39.66
CA TYR A 64 13.85 25.15 -40.79
C TYR A 64 15.07 26.07 -40.94
N VAL A 65 16.10 25.54 -41.61
CA VAL A 65 17.09 26.37 -42.31
C VAL A 65 17.11 25.87 -43.76
N ALA A 66 16.45 26.61 -44.63
CA ALA A 66 16.60 26.55 -46.09
C ALA A 66 16.67 27.98 -46.61
#